data_AF-A0A3D1PV46-F1
#
_entry.id   AF-A0A3D1PV46-F1
#
_cell.length_a   1.000
_cell.length_b   1.000
_cell.length_c   1.000
_cell.angle_alpha   90.00
_cell.angle_beta   90.00
_cell.angle_gamma   90.00
#
_symmetry.space_group_name_H-M   'P 1'
#
loop_
_entity.id
_entity.type
_entity.pdbx_description
1 polymer ?
#
loop_
_entity_poly.entity_id
_entity_poly.type
_entity_poly.pdbx_seq_one_letter_code
_entity_poly.pdbx_strand_id
1 'polypeptide(L)'
;MSMPQNFLRGGNCPDAAPKLIFNIAMADAISADDRLARQAMEAFRRSQRPDGLINADAPTVKSNVIPAFSIYYLLMVHDHMMYLGDKALVKRHLPAIDGILGFFDRNLSEQGLVGKSGGPIMRHRYWSFIDWAGVWDSGVPAATGKGSGSVTMESLLYLYGLQKAAELAEFAGRTDTAAEYRQRAGALSDAIRTHCFGQYQGTTLVQDGPGIEEYSVHCQVFAVLTGIVEPAEGKQMLEAVVWNPEVPQASVAFIFTCSARWNAAAGTKRQMTWGKYGARW
;
A
#
# COMPACT_ATOMS: atom_id res chain seq x y z
N MET A 1 -47.37 0.91 2.12
CA MET A 1 -46.37 0.06 2.80
C MET A 1 -46.09 -1.14 1.90
N SER A 2 -45.01 -1.09 1.14
CA SER A 2 -44.37 -2.26 0.52
C SER A 2 -42.89 -1.93 0.32
N MET A 3 -42.00 -2.82 0.78
CA MET A 3 -40.59 -2.78 0.42
C MET A 3 -40.43 -3.30 -1.01
N PRO A 4 -39.54 -2.73 -1.83
CA PRO A 4 -38.99 -3.43 -2.97
C PRO A 4 -37.71 -4.18 -2.57
N GLN A 5 -37.78 -5.49 -2.68
CA GLN A 5 -36.63 -6.37 -2.89
C GLN A 5 -35.92 -5.97 -4.19
N ASN A 6 -34.63 -5.66 -4.13
CA ASN A 6 -33.67 -5.80 -5.24
C ASN A 6 -32.25 -5.47 -4.73
N PHE A 7 -31.73 -6.32 -3.85
CA PHE A 7 -30.29 -6.53 -3.68
C PHE A 7 -30.12 -8.01 -4.06
N LEU A 8 -29.17 -8.36 -4.94
CA LEU A 8 -28.95 -9.69 -5.56
C LEU A 8 -29.42 -9.83 -7.03
N ARG A 9 -28.95 -8.98 -7.93
CA ARG A 9 -28.64 -9.41 -9.30
C ARG A 9 -27.20 -9.07 -9.64
N GLY A 10 -26.43 -10.11 -9.94
CA GLY A 10 -25.05 -10.01 -10.36
C GLY A 10 -24.92 -9.26 -11.68
N GLY A 11 -23.97 -8.33 -11.70
CA GLY A 11 -23.39 -7.71 -12.86
C GLY A 11 -21.91 -7.47 -12.53
N ASN A 12 -21.02 -7.89 -13.43
CA ASN A 12 -19.56 -7.85 -13.33
C ASN A 12 -19.03 -6.67 -12.50
N CYS A 13 -18.46 -6.97 -11.34
CA CYS A 13 -17.95 -5.97 -10.41
C CYS A 13 -16.42 -6.13 -10.27
N PRO A 14 -15.60 -5.11 -10.61
CA PRO A 14 -14.15 -5.15 -10.43
C PRO A 14 -13.70 -5.02 -8.96
N ASP A 15 -14.64 -4.99 -7.99
CA ASP A 15 -14.39 -4.81 -6.55
C ASP A 15 -13.80 -6.02 -5.80
N ALA A 16 -13.38 -7.07 -6.50
CA ALA A 16 -12.86 -8.29 -5.85
C ALA A 16 -11.40 -8.15 -5.42
N ALA A 17 -10.59 -7.38 -6.15
CA ALA A 17 -9.14 -7.31 -5.88
C ALA A 17 -8.82 -6.64 -4.53
N PRO A 18 -9.44 -5.50 -4.13
CA PRO A 18 -9.20 -4.89 -2.83
C PRO A 18 -9.86 -5.67 -1.67
N LYS A 19 -10.49 -6.82 -1.91
CA LYS A 19 -11.08 -7.66 -0.84
C LYS A 19 -10.22 -8.87 -0.51
N LEU A 20 -9.27 -9.23 -1.39
CA LEU A 20 -8.54 -10.50 -1.30
C LEU A 20 -7.28 -10.41 -0.43
N ILE A 21 -6.62 -9.25 -0.40
CA ILE A 21 -5.46 -8.95 0.46
C ILE A 21 -5.87 -8.86 1.95
N PHE A 22 -7.16 -8.65 2.20
CA PHE A 22 -7.73 -8.20 3.46
C PHE A 22 -8.17 -9.30 4.42
N ASN A 23 -8.43 -10.52 3.94
CA ASN A 23 -9.00 -11.57 4.78
C ASN A 23 -7.96 -12.41 5.53
N ILE A 24 -6.68 -12.26 5.23
CA ILE A 24 -5.66 -13.20 5.71
C ILE A 24 -5.16 -12.86 7.11
N ALA A 25 -4.76 -11.61 7.37
CA ALA A 25 -4.42 -11.17 8.71
C ALA A 25 -5.62 -11.27 9.68
N MET A 26 -6.84 -11.11 9.17
CA MET A 26 -8.08 -11.20 9.95
C MET A 26 -8.51 -12.65 10.22
N ALA A 27 -8.39 -13.56 9.25
CA ALA A 27 -8.62 -14.99 9.49
C ALA A 27 -7.60 -15.53 10.51
N ASP A 28 -6.32 -15.16 10.38
CA ASP A 28 -5.30 -15.60 11.34
C ASP A 28 -5.57 -15.06 12.75
N ALA A 29 -5.98 -13.80 12.89
CA ALA A 29 -6.27 -13.19 14.19
C ALA A 29 -7.60 -13.65 14.82
N ILE A 30 -8.60 -14.04 14.01
CA ILE A 30 -9.94 -14.42 14.49
C ILE A 30 -10.09 -15.94 14.61
N SER A 31 -9.60 -16.72 13.65
CA SER A 31 -9.74 -18.18 13.61
C SER A 31 -8.46 -18.95 13.94
N ALA A 32 -7.30 -18.29 14.08
CA ALA A 32 -5.99 -18.92 14.31
C ALA A 32 -5.65 -20.03 13.30
N ASP A 33 -6.22 -19.94 12.09
CA ASP A 33 -6.05 -20.93 11.00
C ASP A 33 -5.47 -20.24 9.76
N ASP A 34 -4.19 -20.49 9.51
CA ASP A 34 -3.42 -19.87 8.44
C ASP A 34 -3.44 -20.64 7.11
N ARG A 35 -4.24 -21.71 7.00
CA ARG A 35 -4.27 -22.50 5.77
C ARG A 35 -4.81 -21.71 4.59
N LEU A 36 -5.84 -20.89 4.82
CA LEU A 36 -6.38 -19.98 3.80
C LEU A 36 -5.39 -18.86 3.46
N ALA A 37 -4.67 -18.36 4.46
CA ALA A 37 -3.58 -17.41 4.29
C ALA A 37 -2.50 -17.93 3.34
N ARG A 38 -1.98 -19.12 3.65
CA ARG A 38 -0.97 -19.83 2.85
C ARG A 38 -1.47 -20.11 1.43
N GLN A 39 -2.72 -20.52 1.30
CA GLN A 39 -3.30 -20.81 -0.01
C GLN A 39 -3.35 -19.56 -0.89
N ALA A 40 -3.81 -18.42 -0.37
CA ALA A 40 -3.87 -17.20 -1.18
C ALA A 40 -2.47 -16.62 -1.45
N MET A 41 -1.56 -16.63 -0.46
CA MET A 41 -0.16 -16.24 -0.70
C MET A 41 0.47 -17.07 -1.82
N GLU A 42 0.24 -18.39 -1.84
CA GLU A 42 0.75 -19.26 -2.91
C GLU A 42 0.05 -18.97 -4.26
N ALA A 43 -1.24 -18.66 -4.27
CA ALA A 43 -1.96 -18.28 -5.48
C ALA A 43 -1.40 -16.99 -6.10
N PHE A 44 -1.12 -15.97 -5.28
CA PHE A 44 -0.47 -14.73 -5.72
C PHE A 44 0.97 -14.97 -6.18
N ARG A 45 1.76 -15.76 -5.43
CA ARG A 45 3.13 -16.11 -5.83
C ARG A 45 3.16 -16.79 -7.21
N ARG A 46 2.20 -17.66 -7.49
CA ARG A 46 2.07 -18.35 -8.79
C ARG A 46 1.57 -17.47 -9.91
N SER A 47 0.94 -16.33 -9.61
CA SER A 47 0.51 -15.35 -10.62
C SER A 47 1.64 -14.39 -11.01
N GLN A 48 2.84 -14.55 -10.44
CA GLN A 48 3.99 -13.72 -10.77
C GLN A 48 4.33 -13.80 -12.25
N ARG A 49 4.56 -12.62 -12.81
CA ARG A 49 4.84 -12.38 -14.22
C ARG A 49 6.35 -12.22 -14.46
N PRO A 50 6.81 -12.31 -15.73
CA PRO A 50 8.23 -12.14 -16.06
C PRO A 50 8.80 -10.76 -15.72
N ASP A 51 7.96 -9.73 -15.60
CA ASP A 51 8.37 -8.38 -15.19
C ASP A 51 8.62 -8.27 -13.67
N GLY A 52 8.24 -9.29 -12.88
CA GLY A 52 8.39 -9.35 -11.44
C GLY A 52 7.10 -9.05 -10.67
N LEU A 53 6.11 -8.40 -11.28
CA LEU A 53 4.84 -8.10 -10.63
C LEU A 53 3.93 -9.32 -10.54
N ILE A 54 2.97 -9.28 -9.63
CA ILE A 54 1.90 -10.27 -9.51
C ILE A 54 0.57 -9.72 -10.02
N ASN A 55 -0.39 -10.61 -10.32
CA ASN A 55 -1.75 -10.18 -10.61
C ASN A 55 -2.43 -9.66 -9.32
N ALA A 56 -3.27 -8.64 -9.48
CA ALA A 56 -4.07 -8.04 -8.41
C ALA A 56 -5.16 -8.99 -7.87
N ASP A 57 -5.58 -9.96 -8.68
CA ASP A 57 -6.46 -11.06 -8.32
C ASP A 57 -5.85 -12.40 -8.75
N ALA A 58 -5.97 -13.43 -7.90
CA ALA A 58 -5.51 -14.77 -8.21
C ALA A 58 -6.36 -15.82 -7.47
N PRO A 59 -6.68 -16.98 -8.09
CA PRO A 59 -6.34 -17.38 -9.45
C PRO A 59 -7.22 -16.64 -10.49
N THR A 60 -6.63 -16.28 -11.63
CA THR A 60 -7.33 -15.57 -12.70
C THR A 60 -6.75 -15.96 -14.05
N VAL A 61 -7.58 -15.90 -15.10
CA VAL A 61 -7.15 -16.09 -16.49
C VAL A 61 -6.85 -14.77 -17.19
N LYS A 62 -7.21 -13.64 -16.57
CA LYS A 62 -7.00 -12.31 -17.14
C LYS A 62 -5.79 -11.65 -16.50
N SER A 63 -5.02 -10.92 -17.29
CA SER A 63 -3.94 -10.09 -16.76
C SER A 63 -4.53 -8.81 -16.18
N ASN A 64 -4.52 -8.69 -14.86
CA ASN A 64 -4.91 -7.48 -14.13
C ASN A 64 -3.80 -7.15 -13.13
N VAL A 65 -3.07 -6.08 -13.36
CA VAL A 65 -1.84 -5.77 -12.64
C VAL A 65 -1.92 -4.37 -12.05
N ILE A 66 -1.87 -4.31 -10.73
CA ILE A 66 -1.79 -3.10 -9.92
C ILE A 66 -0.45 -3.18 -9.16
N PRO A 67 0.55 -2.33 -9.44
CA PRO A 67 1.86 -2.42 -8.80
C PRO A 67 1.79 -2.40 -7.27
N ALA A 68 0.94 -1.54 -6.69
CA ALA A 68 0.70 -1.46 -5.25
C ALA A 68 0.32 -2.81 -4.63
N PHE A 69 -0.42 -3.66 -5.34
CA PHE A 69 -0.88 -4.96 -4.84
C PHE A 69 0.25 -5.97 -4.70
N SER A 70 1.30 -5.81 -5.51
CA SER A 70 2.52 -6.62 -5.36
C SER A 70 3.24 -6.30 -4.05
N ILE A 71 3.28 -5.03 -3.66
CA ILE A 71 3.80 -4.63 -2.35
C ILE A 71 2.91 -5.17 -1.22
N TYR A 72 1.58 -5.05 -1.33
CA TYR A 72 0.69 -5.58 -0.31
C TYR A 72 0.84 -7.10 -0.11
N TYR A 73 1.06 -7.89 -1.17
CA TYR A 73 1.39 -9.32 -1.06
C TYR A 73 2.68 -9.57 -0.27
N LEU A 74 3.75 -8.80 -0.51
CA LEU A 74 4.98 -8.87 0.28
C LEU A 74 4.67 -8.62 1.76
N LEU A 75 3.84 -7.62 2.04
CA LEU A 75 3.45 -7.29 3.40
C LEU A 75 2.60 -8.39 4.06
N MET A 76 1.79 -9.14 3.31
CA MET A 76 1.09 -10.32 3.83
C MET A 76 2.09 -11.39 4.30
N VAL A 77 3.18 -11.61 3.56
CA VAL A 77 4.25 -12.55 3.95
C VAL A 77 4.99 -12.04 5.19
N HIS A 78 5.23 -10.72 5.28
CA HIS A 78 5.82 -10.10 6.46
C HIS A 78 4.93 -10.24 7.70
N ASP A 79 3.63 -9.95 7.57
CA ASP A 79 2.69 -10.11 8.68
C ASP A 79 2.65 -11.59 9.12
N HIS A 80 2.58 -12.54 8.19
CA HIS A 80 2.63 -13.98 8.52
C HIS A 80 3.91 -14.38 9.28
N MET A 81 5.07 -13.84 8.87
CA MET A 81 6.33 -14.03 9.60
C MET A 81 6.23 -13.50 11.04
N MET A 82 5.67 -12.31 11.25
CA MET A 82 5.56 -11.69 12.56
C MET A 82 4.61 -12.46 13.50
N TYR A 83 3.54 -13.04 12.98
CA TYR A 83 2.57 -13.79 13.79
C TYR A 83 2.99 -15.24 14.05
N LEU A 84 3.56 -15.92 13.06
CA LEU A 84 3.75 -17.38 13.12
C LEU A 84 5.21 -17.84 13.01
N GLY A 85 6.13 -16.96 12.60
CA GLY A 85 7.56 -17.25 12.58
C GLY A 85 7.96 -18.36 11.59
N ASP A 86 7.17 -18.63 10.56
CA ASP A 86 7.46 -19.71 9.61
C ASP A 86 8.55 -19.31 8.60
N LYS A 87 9.80 -19.57 8.98
CA LYS A 87 10.99 -19.34 8.15
C LYS A 87 10.96 -20.10 6.81
N ALA A 88 10.36 -21.29 6.75
CA ALA A 88 10.29 -22.06 5.52
C ALA A 88 9.34 -21.41 4.51
N LEU A 89 8.19 -20.90 4.99
CA LEU A 89 7.28 -20.10 4.18
C LEU A 89 7.99 -18.84 3.68
N VAL A 90 8.61 -18.05 4.56
CA VAL A 90 9.32 -16.83 4.13
C VAL A 90 10.33 -17.13 3.03
N LYS A 91 11.19 -18.14 3.21
CA LYS A 91 12.18 -18.55 2.19
C LYS A 91 11.55 -18.91 0.85
N ARG A 92 10.37 -19.54 0.86
CA ARG A 92 9.64 -19.91 -0.36
C ARG A 92 9.09 -18.70 -1.12
N HIS A 93 8.71 -17.63 -0.42
CA HIS A 93 8.12 -16.43 -1.01
C HIS A 93 9.15 -15.35 -1.37
N LEU A 94 10.35 -15.40 -0.78
CA LEU A 94 11.42 -14.43 -1.02
C LEU A 94 11.81 -14.23 -2.49
N PRO A 95 11.96 -15.26 -3.35
CA PRO A 95 12.30 -15.03 -4.76
C PRO A 95 11.25 -14.18 -5.50
N ALA A 96 9.97 -14.34 -5.14
CA ALA A 96 8.92 -13.52 -5.71
C ALA A 96 9.00 -12.07 -5.22
N ILE A 97 9.27 -11.88 -3.92
CA ILE A 97 9.48 -10.56 -3.31
C ILE A 97 10.66 -9.83 -3.97
N ASP A 98 11.79 -10.52 -4.19
CA ASP A 98 12.95 -9.96 -4.87
C ASP A 98 12.60 -9.49 -6.30
N GLY A 99 11.80 -10.28 -7.02
CA GLY A 99 11.29 -9.92 -8.35
C GLY A 99 10.41 -8.67 -8.33
N ILE A 100 9.53 -8.55 -7.33
CA ILE A 100 8.66 -7.38 -7.14
C ILE A 100 9.52 -6.13 -6.87
N LEU A 101 10.46 -6.20 -5.92
CA LEU A 101 11.33 -5.06 -5.61
C LEU A 101 12.23 -4.69 -6.78
N GLY A 102 12.72 -5.68 -7.52
CA GLY A 102 13.49 -5.46 -8.74
C GLY A 102 12.68 -4.76 -9.85
N PHE A 103 11.37 -4.96 -9.92
CA PHE A 103 10.51 -4.18 -10.83
C PHE A 103 10.53 -2.70 -10.50
N PHE A 104 10.32 -2.33 -9.24
CA PHE A 104 10.29 -0.92 -8.83
C PHE A 104 11.66 -0.26 -9.03
N ASP A 105 12.74 -0.97 -8.70
CA ASP A 105 14.13 -0.51 -8.86
C ASP A 105 14.45 -0.10 -10.30
N ARG A 106 14.09 -0.96 -11.27
CA ARG A 106 14.31 -0.69 -12.70
C ARG A 106 13.42 0.44 -13.25
N ASN A 107 12.37 0.81 -12.53
CA ASN A 107 11.42 1.84 -12.92
C ASN A 107 11.57 3.12 -12.08
N LEU A 108 12.71 3.31 -11.39
CA LEU A 108 13.01 4.58 -10.76
C LEU A 108 13.27 5.66 -11.82
N SER A 109 12.79 6.88 -11.56
CA SER A 109 13.08 8.05 -12.37
C SER A 109 14.48 8.58 -12.08
N GLU A 110 14.94 9.57 -12.86
CA GLU A 110 16.20 10.27 -12.60
C GLU A 110 16.22 10.98 -11.23
N GLN A 111 15.04 11.25 -10.65
CA GLN A 111 14.88 11.83 -9.31
C GLN A 111 14.96 10.77 -8.20
N GLY A 112 15.15 9.49 -8.53
CA GLY A 112 15.19 8.40 -7.56
C GLY A 112 13.83 8.00 -7.00
N LEU A 113 12.73 8.49 -7.57
CA LEU A 113 11.34 8.14 -7.22
C LEU A 113 10.83 7.03 -8.13
N VAL A 114 9.79 6.29 -7.74
CA VAL A 114 9.10 5.36 -8.65
C VAL A 114 8.51 6.20 -9.79
N GLY A 115 9.04 6.00 -11.01
CA GLY A 115 8.58 6.69 -12.20
C GLY A 115 7.19 6.22 -12.64
N LYS A 116 6.69 6.80 -13.73
CA LYS A 116 5.37 6.46 -14.28
C LYS A 116 5.34 5.01 -14.80
N SER A 117 5.02 4.08 -13.90
CA SER A 117 4.84 2.66 -14.21
C SER A 117 3.46 2.38 -14.81
N GLY A 118 2.45 3.16 -14.41
CA GLY A 118 1.06 2.99 -14.83
C GLY A 118 0.26 4.30 -14.90
N GLY A 119 -1.05 4.16 -14.75
CA GLY A 119 -2.01 5.26 -14.67
C GLY A 119 -3.45 4.72 -14.60
N PRO A 120 -4.47 5.50 -15.00
CA PRO A 120 -5.85 5.05 -14.96
C PRO A 120 -6.10 3.73 -15.71
N ILE A 121 -7.04 2.95 -15.20
CA ILE A 121 -7.40 1.65 -15.75
C ILE A 121 -7.72 1.75 -17.25
N MET A 122 -7.30 0.76 -18.04
CA MET A 122 -7.48 0.69 -19.50
C MET A 122 -6.77 1.77 -20.33
N ARG A 123 -6.05 2.73 -19.71
CA ARG A 123 -5.31 3.80 -20.42
C ARG A 123 -3.79 3.62 -20.39
N HIS A 124 -3.29 2.80 -19.47
CA HIS A 124 -1.87 2.53 -19.29
C HIS A 124 -1.60 1.03 -19.17
N ARG A 125 -0.32 0.66 -19.30
CA ARG A 125 0.14 -0.73 -19.21
C ARG A 125 -0.22 -1.38 -17.87
N TYR A 126 -0.06 -0.64 -16.78
CA TYR A 126 -0.42 -1.04 -15.43
C TYR A 126 -1.40 -0.02 -14.83
N TRP A 127 -2.22 -0.49 -13.89
CA TRP A 127 -3.16 0.38 -13.19
C TRP A 127 -2.52 0.89 -11.91
N SER A 128 -2.22 2.19 -11.86
CA SER A 128 -1.63 2.88 -10.68
C SER A 128 -2.70 3.18 -9.61
N PHE A 129 -3.52 2.18 -9.31
CA PHE A 129 -4.59 2.27 -8.33
C PHE A 129 -4.02 2.39 -6.92
N ILE A 130 -4.51 3.38 -6.18
CA ILE A 130 -4.21 3.55 -4.75
C ILE A 130 -5.45 3.24 -3.92
N ASP A 131 -6.56 3.92 -4.20
CA ASP A 131 -7.80 3.75 -3.45
C ASP A 131 -9.01 4.33 -4.20
N TRP A 132 -10.23 3.91 -3.84
CA TRP A 132 -11.47 4.51 -4.30
C TRP A 132 -11.82 5.77 -3.51
N ALA A 133 -10.91 6.75 -3.49
CA ALA A 133 -11.20 8.08 -2.96
C ALA A 133 -12.11 8.82 -3.96
N GLY A 134 -13.19 9.45 -3.46
CA GLY A 134 -14.29 9.93 -4.30
C GLY A 134 -13.93 10.95 -5.40
N VAL A 135 -12.77 11.59 -5.31
CA VAL A 135 -12.28 12.59 -6.28
C VAL A 135 -11.27 12.05 -7.29
N TRP A 136 -10.85 10.79 -7.16
CA TRP A 136 -9.81 10.19 -8.00
C TRP A 136 -10.40 9.44 -9.19
N ASP A 137 -9.88 9.74 -10.40
CA ASP A 137 -10.27 9.01 -11.61
C ASP A 137 -9.68 7.60 -11.56
N SER A 138 -10.57 6.60 -11.52
CA SER A 138 -10.19 5.19 -11.48
C SER A 138 -9.24 4.88 -10.32
N GLY A 139 -9.40 5.59 -9.19
CA GLY A 139 -8.60 5.43 -7.98
C GLY A 139 -7.12 5.81 -8.10
N VAL A 140 -6.78 6.63 -9.10
CA VAL A 140 -5.45 7.20 -9.28
C VAL A 140 -5.45 8.66 -8.81
N PRO A 141 -4.47 9.11 -8.01
CA PRO A 141 -4.39 10.50 -7.57
C PRO A 141 -4.40 11.49 -8.74
N ALA A 142 -5.15 12.59 -8.57
CA ALA A 142 -5.37 13.59 -9.60
C ALA A 142 -4.06 14.27 -10.07
N ALA A 143 -3.05 14.33 -9.20
CA ALA A 143 -1.72 14.86 -9.49
C ALA A 143 -1.07 14.23 -10.72
N THR A 144 -1.39 12.96 -11.02
CA THR A 144 -0.90 12.26 -12.22
C THR A 144 -1.37 12.90 -13.52
N GLY A 145 -2.58 13.47 -13.52
CA GLY A 145 -3.15 14.21 -14.65
C GLY A 145 -2.56 15.61 -14.81
N LYS A 146 -1.83 16.10 -13.81
CA LYS A 146 -1.21 17.44 -13.77
C LYS A 146 0.28 17.44 -14.10
N GLY A 147 0.80 16.31 -14.58
CA GLY A 147 2.18 16.22 -15.06
C GLY A 147 3.23 15.93 -13.99
N SER A 148 2.83 15.41 -12.81
CA SER A 148 3.78 15.03 -11.74
C SER A 148 4.84 14.00 -12.17
N GLY A 149 4.60 13.26 -13.26
CA GLY A 149 5.51 12.22 -13.77
C GLY A 149 5.63 10.97 -12.89
N SER A 150 5.07 11.00 -11.67
CA SER A 150 5.11 9.94 -10.65
C SER A 150 3.89 10.04 -9.73
N VAL A 151 3.50 8.91 -9.14
CA VAL A 151 2.56 8.83 -8.01
C VAL A 151 3.40 8.70 -6.74
N THR A 152 3.39 9.71 -5.86
CA THR A 152 4.18 9.67 -4.62
C THR A 152 3.87 8.43 -3.77
N MET A 153 2.60 8.04 -3.74
CA MET A 153 2.15 6.86 -3.01
C MET A 153 2.81 5.55 -3.50
N GLU A 154 3.13 5.41 -4.80
CA GLU A 154 3.87 4.23 -5.30
C GLU A 154 5.30 4.21 -4.72
N SER A 155 5.95 5.37 -4.59
CA SER A 155 7.26 5.50 -3.96
C SER A 155 7.20 5.20 -2.46
N LEU A 156 6.19 5.70 -1.75
CA LEU A 156 5.98 5.40 -0.33
C LEU A 156 5.71 3.90 -0.09
N LEU A 157 4.93 3.26 -0.95
CA LEU A 157 4.68 1.81 -0.89
C LEU A 157 5.97 1.02 -1.15
N TYR A 158 6.74 1.42 -2.16
CA TYR A 158 8.02 0.77 -2.45
C TYR A 158 9.01 0.92 -1.28
N LEU A 159 9.10 2.11 -0.68
CA LEU A 159 9.87 2.36 0.53
C LEU A 159 9.47 1.42 1.67
N TYR A 160 8.17 1.33 1.95
CA TYR A 160 7.66 0.42 2.97
C TYR A 160 7.95 -1.04 2.64
N GLY A 161 7.84 -1.42 1.37
CA GLY A 161 8.20 -2.75 0.86
C GLY A 161 9.67 -3.09 1.08
N LEU A 162 10.60 -2.18 0.78
CA LEU A 162 12.04 -2.36 1.03
C LEU A 162 12.35 -2.55 2.52
N GLN A 163 11.76 -1.73 3.39
CA GLN A 163 11.92 -1.84 4.83
C GLN A 163 11.49 -3.21 5.35
N LYS A 164 10.29 -3.67 4.95
CA LYS A 164 9.76 -4.96 5.40
C LYS A 164 10.44 -6.15 4.74
N ALA A 165 10.92 -6.00 3.51
CA ALA A 165 11.72 -7.03 2.86
C ALA A 165 13.10 -7.19 3.48
N ALA A 166 13.71 -6.10 3.99
CA ALA A 166 14.95 -6.21 4.74
C ALA A 166 14.78 -7.06 6.00
N GLU A 167 13.67 -6.87 6.73
CA GLU A 167 13.31 -7.69 7.89
C GLU A 167 13.09 -9.17 7.50
N LEU A 168 12.34 -9.43 6.42
CA LEU A 168 12.13 -10.79 5.88
C LEU A 168 13.45 -11.47 5.46
N ALA A 169 14.33 -10.74 4.78
CA ALA A 169 15.61 -11.23 4.29
C ALA A 169 16.54 -11.58 5.47
N GLU A 170 16.63 -10.69 6.46
CA GLU A 170 17.39 -10.93 7.68
C GLU A 170 16.85 -12.13 8.46
N PHE A 171 15.54 -12.21 8.64
CA PHE A 171 14.89 -13.36 9.26
C PHE A 171 15.28 -14.67 8.56
N ALA A 172 15.27 -14.69 7.22
CA ALA A 172 15.66 -15.86 6.43
C ALA A 172 17.17 -16.17 6.41
N GLY A 173 18.01 -15.28 6.94
CA GLY A 173 19.48 -15.39 6.97
C GLY A 173 20.19 -14.79 5.75
N ARG A 174 19.53 -13.93 4.96
CA ARG A 174 20.11 -13.19 3.83
C ARG A 174 20.54 -11.79 4.26
N THR A 175 21.53 -11.70 5.14
CA THR A 175 21.97 -10.43 5.76
C THR A 175 22.44 -9.39 4.75
N ASP A 176 23.18 -9.81 3.72
CA ASP A 176 23.71 -8.89 2.71
C ASP A 176 22.58 -8.28 1.85
N THR A 177 21.60 -9.11 1.45
CA THR A 177 20.39 -8.61 0.78
C THR A 177 19.58 -7.68 1.69
N ALA A 178 19.49 -7.98 2.99
CA ALA A 178 18.82 -7.09 3.94
C ALA A 178 19.52 -5.72 4.03
N ALA A 179 20.86 -5.70 4.01
CA ALA A 179 21.63 -4.46 3.99
C ALA A 179 21.41 -3.67 2.69
N GLU A 180 21.40 -4.34 1.54
CA GLU A 180 21.08 -3.73 0.23
C GLU A 180 19.68 -3.08 0.24
N TYR A 181 18.66 -3.79 0.73
CA TYR A 181 17.30 -3.24 0.82
C TYR A 181 17.21 -2.03 1.75
N ARG A 182 17.96 -2.01 2.86
CA ARG A 182 18.05 -0.82 3.74
C ARG A 182 18.74 0.36 3.06
N GLN A 183 19.80 0.11 2.31
CA GLN A 183 20.49 1.16 1.54
C GLN A 183 19.55 1.78 0.50
N ARG A 184 18.85 0.95 -0.27
CA ARG A 184 17.86 1.40 -1.25
C ARG A 184 16.70 2.16 -0.59
N ALA A 185 16.24 1.69 0.57
CA ALA A 185 15.21 2.39 1.35
C ALA A 185 15.69 3.78 1.81
N GLY A 186 16.95 3.91 2.27
CA GLY A 186 17.53 5.20 2.63
C GLY A 186 17.58 6.18 1.46
N ALA A 187 18.11 5.75 0.32
CA ALA A 187 18.18 6.58 -0.89
C ALA A 187 16.79 7.03 -1.38
N LEU A 188 15.80 6.13 -1.35
CA LEU A 188 14.42 6.46 -1.73
C LEU A 188 13.76 7.41 -0.71
N SER A 189 14.05 7.25 0.58
CA SER A 189 13.58 8.16 1.62
C SER A 189 14.08 9.59 1.38
N ASP A 190 15.36 9.76 1.05
CA ASP A 190 15.95 11.06 0.73
C ASP A 190 15.32 11.68 -0.52
N ALA A 191 15.08 10.88 -1.56
CA ALA A 191 14.40 11.33 -2.77
C ALA A 191 12.97 11.83 -2.49
N ILE A 192 12.19 11.09 -1.70
CA ILE A 192 10.83 11.49 -1.33
C ILE A 192 10.87 12.78 -0.47
N ARG A 193 11.78 12.89 0.50
CA ARG A 193 11.96 14.13 1.30
C ARG A 193 12.29 15.34 0.43
N THR A 194 13.07 15.14 -0.62
CA THR A 194 13.52 16.22 -1.51
C THR A 194 12.43 16.67 -2.48
N HIS A 195 11.62 15.75 -2.99
CA HIS A 195 10.77 16.01 -4.16
C HIS A 195 9.26 15.94 -3.91
N CYS A 196 8.82 15.38 -2.78
CA CYS A 196 7.41 15.08 -2.53
C CYS A 196 6.80 15.86 -1.35
N PHE A 197 7.46 16.89 -0.85
CA PHE A 197 6.94 17.72 0.24
C PHE A 197 6.55 19.12 -0.25
N GLY A 198 5.41 19.60 0.24
CA GLY A 198 4.85 20.91 -0.09
C GLY A 198 4.22 21.60 1.12
N GLN A 199 3.61 22.76 0.91
CA GLN A 199 2.98 23.54 1.97
C GLN A 199 1.45 23.61 1.80
N TYR A 200 0.72 23.10 2.78
CA TYR A 200 -0.74 23.19 2.84
C TYR A 200 -1.17 23.96 4.09
N GLN A 201 -1.76 25.14 3.90
CA GLN A 201 -2.28 26.00 4.97
C GLN A 201 -1.26 26.24 6.11
N GLY A 202 0.03 26.38 5.78
CA GLY A 202 1.11 26.57 6.75
C GLY A 202 1.64 25.29 7.41
N THR A 203 1.16 24.12 7.00
CA THR A 203 1.66 22.81 7.42
C THR A 203 2.41 22.15 6.27
N THR A 204 3.58 21.58 6.56
CA THR A 204 4.34 20.81 5.58
C THR A 204 3.70 19.43 5.40
N LEU A 205 3.24 19.11 4.19
CA LEU A 205 2.56 17.84 3.88
C LEU A 205 3.26 17.10 2.72
N VAL A 206 3.00 15.80 2.61
CA VAL A 206 3.43 14.99 1.47
C VAL A 206 2.45 15.14 0.31
N GLN A 207 2.96 15.60 -0.82
CA GLN A 207 2.23 15.79 -2.06
C GLN A 207 1.89 14.45 -2.73
N ASP A 208 0.71 14.34 -3.36
CA ASP A 208 0.26 13.15 -4.09
C ASP A 208 1.07 12.85 -5.36
N GLY A 209 1.72 13.87 -5.90
CA GLY A 209 2.70 13.76 -6.97
C GLY A 209 3.80 14.81 -6.80
N PRO A 210 5.06 14.52 -7.18
CA PRO A 210 6.17 15.45 -7.01
C PRO A 210 5.91 16.81 -7.65
N GLY A 211 6.07 17.89 -6.89
CA GLY A 211 5.92 19.26 -7.35
C GLY A 211 4.46 19.69 -7.61
N ILE A 212 3.47 18.90 -7.22
CA ILE A 212 2.04 19.24 -7.34
C ILE A 212 1.45 19.46 -5.96
N GLU A 213 0.88 20.65 -5.74
CA GLU A 213 0.21 21.06 -4.49
C GLU A 213 -1.18 20.39 -4.33
N GLU A 214 -1.20 19.07 -4.40
CA GLU A 214 -2.34 18.21 -4.08
C GLU A 214 -1.93 17.22 -3.01
N TYR A 215 -2.85 16.95 -2.09
CA TYR A 215 -2.59 16.20 -0.89
C TYR A 215 -3.69 15.16 -0.69
N SER A 216 -3.37 14.09 0.01
CA SER A 216 -4.35 13.09 0.45
C SER A 216 -4.01 12.58 1.84
N VAL A 217 -5.02 12.02 2.52
CA VAL A 217 -4.81 11.28 3.78
C VAL A 217 -3.85 10.10 3.56
N HIS A 218 -3.88 9.47 2.38
CA HIS A 218 -3.10 8.28 2.04
C HIS A 218 -1.60 8.52 2.13
N CYS A 219 -1.11 9.58 1.47
CA CYS A 219 0.31 9.94 1.51
C CYS A 219 0.76 10.29 2.93
N GLN A 220 -0.07 10.98 3.72
CA GLN A 220 0.29 11.34 5.10
C GLN A 220 0.39 10.11 5.99
N VAL A 221 -0.56 9.17 5.88
CA VAL A 221 -0.53 7.91 6.64
C VAL A 221 0.73 7.13 6.33
N PHE A 222 1.10 7.00 5.05
CA PHE A 222 2.30 6.28 4.67
C PHE A 222 3.60 7.02 4.99
N ALA A 223 3.58 8.35 5.07
CA ALA A 223 4.71 9.11 5.58
C ALA A 223 5.05 8.68 7.02
N VAL A 224 4.02 8.54 7.86
CA VAL A 224 4.22 8.08 9.24
C VAL A 224 4.63 6.59 9.28
N LEU A 225 3.95 5.73 8.52
CA LEU A 225 4.25 4.29 8.52
C LEU A 225 5.67 3.96 8.04
N THR A 226 6.21 4.76 7.13
CA THR A 226 7.59 4.59 6.61
C THR A 226 8.64 5.27 7.48
N GLY A 227 8.25 6.07 8.47
CA GLY A 227 9.18 6.86 9.28
C GLY A 227 9.89 7.97 8.50
N ILE A 228 9.34 8.41 7.36
CA ILE A 228 9.87 9.55 6.61
C ILE A 228 9.55 10.90 7.28
N VAL A 229 8.73 10.89 8.31
CA VAL A 229 8.47 12.05 9.17
C VAL A 229 8.54 11.60 10.60
N GLU A 230 8.95 12.50 11.49
CA GLU A 230 8.96 12.20 12.91
C GLU A 230 7.52 12.05 13.42
N PRO A 231 7.27 11.25 14.48
CA PRO A 231 5.91 11.03 14.99
C PRO A 231 5.13 12.31 15.32
N ALA A 232 5.82 13.35 15.80
CA ALA A 232 5.21 14.65 16.11
C ALA A 232 4.77 15.41 14.84
N GLU A 233 5.59 15.40 13.79
CA GLU A 233 5.28 15.98 12.48
C GLU A 233 4.13 15.21 11.83
N GLY A 234 4.22 13.88 11.84
CA GLY A 234 3.18 12.99 11.33
C GLY A 234 1.82 13.21 11.97
N LYS A 235 1.78 13.47 13.29
CA LYS A 235 0.56 13.83 14.00
C LYS A 235 -0.04 15.14 13.46
N GLN A 236 0.77 16.19 13.32
CA GLN A 236 0.32 17.48 12.78
C GLN A 236 -0.19 17.35 11.35
N MET A 237 0.51 16.60 10.51
CA MET A 237 0.11 16.32 9.13
C MET A 237 -1.26 15.66 9.07
N LEU A 238 -1.49 14.64 9.90
CA LEU A 238 -2.76 13.93 9.96
C LEU A 238 -3.90 14.78 10.52
N GLU A 239 -3.65 15.58 11.57
CA GLU A 239 -4.63 16.53 12.10
C GLU A 239 -5.08 17.57 11.06
N ALA A 240 -4.21 17.93 10.11
CA ALA A 240 -4.53 18.87 9.02
C ALA A 240 -5.41 18.26 7.90
N VAL A 241 -5.35 16.94 7.69
CA VAL A 241 -6.01 16.28 6.54
C VAL A 241 -7.18 15.38 6.91
N VAL A 242 -7.17 14.76 8.09
CA VAL A 242 -8.23 13.83 8.51
C VAL A 242 -9.49 14.64 8.81
N TRP A 243 -10.62 14.21 8.24
CA TRP A 243 -11.92 14.92 8.29
C TRP A 243 -11.97 16.26 7.54
N ASN A 244 -10.89 16.65 6.87
CA ASN A 244 -10.91 17.83 6.02
C ASN A 244 -11.58 17.49 4.67
N PRO A 245 -12.76 18.06 4.35
CA PRO A 245 -13.49 17.74 3.12
C PRO A 245 -12.80 18.27 1.85
N GLU A 246 -11.81 19.15 1.97
CA GLU A 246 -11.03 19.67 0.84
C GLU A 246 -9.97 18.68 0.34
N VAL A 247 -9.67 17.66 1.14
CA VAL A 247 -8.61 16.68 0.87
C VAL A 247 -9.24 15.29 0.64
N PRO A 248 -8.83 14.55 -0.40
CA PRO A 248 -9.24 13.16 -0.61
C PRO A 248 -9.12 12.32 0.67
N GLN A 249 -10.26 11.80 1.11
CA GLN A 249 -10.35 10.92 2.27
C GLN A 249 -10.20 9.45 1.86
N ALA A 250 -9.66 8.65 2.77
CA ALA A 250 -9.46 7.22 2.56
C ALA A 250 -10.78 6.44 2.60
N SER A 251 -10.90 5.45 1.73
CA SER A 251 -11.99 4.48 1.78
C SER A 251 -11.88 3.60 3.04
N VAL A 252 -12.98 2.95 3.38
CA VAL A 252 -13.01 2.01 4.52
C VAL A 252 -11.95 0.92 4.37
N ALA A 253 -11.71 0.44 3.15
CA ALA A 253 -10.69 -0.56 2.88
C ALA A 253 -9.29 -0.01 3.19
N PHE A 254 -8.95 1.18 2.71
CA PHE A 254 -7.63 1.76 2.96
C PHE A 254 -7.40 2.04 4.46
N ILE A 255 -8.38 2.64 5.15
CA ILE A 255 -8.31 2.91 6.59
C ILE A 255 -8.07 1.61 7.38
N PHE A 256 -8.79 0.54 7.04
CA PHE A 256 -8.65 -0.73 7.74
C PHE A 256 -7.26 -1.37 7.54
N THR A 257 -6.68 -1.25 6.34
CA THR A 257 -5.30 -1.71 6.06
C THR A 257 -4.29 -1.00 6.94
N CYS A 258 -4.49 0.30 7.14
CA CYS A 258 -3.52 1.15 7.81
C CYS A 258 -3.70 1.14 9.34
N SER A 259 -4.92 1.00 9.85
CA SER A 259 -5.23 1.09 11.28
C SER A 259 -4.54 0.01 12.13
N ALA A 260 -4.43 -1.22 11.60
CA ALA A 260 -3.71 -2.30 12.28
C ALA A 260 -2.21 -1.99 12.46
N ARG A 261 -1.61 -1.30 11.48
CA ARG A 261 -0.18 -0.94 11.46
C ARG A 261 0.12 0.34 12.22
N TRP A 262 -0.82 1.28 12.21
CA TRP A 262 -0.77 2.50 13.02
C TRP A 262 -0.64 2.18 14.51
N ASN A 263 -1.44 1.25 15.02
CA ASN A 263 -1.41 0.87 16.44
C ASN A 263 -0.06 0.27 16.87
N ALA A 264 0.65 -0.38 15.94
CA ALA A 264 1.99 -0.90 16.18
C ALA A 264 3.06 0.21 16.13
N ALA A 265 2.93 1.17 15.19
CA ALA A 265 3.89 2.28 15.03
C ALA A 265 3.75 3.37 16.10
N ALA A 266 2.54 3.66 16.57
CA ALA A 266 2.26 4.72 17.53
C ALA A 266 2.45 4.31 19.01
N GLY A 267 2.72 3.02 19.29
CA GLY A 267 2.87 2.51 20.67
C GLY A 267 1.62 2.63 21.55
N THR A 268 0.50 3.16 21.02
CA THR A 268 -0.73 3.41 21.75
C THR A 268 -1.70 2.23 21.61
N LYS A 269 -1.93 1.52 22.72
CA LYS A 269 -3.07 0.60 22.91
C LYS A 269 -4.40 1.37 22.98
N ARG A 270 -4.79 2.11 21.95
CA ARG A 270 -6.16 2.65 21.83
C ARG A 270 -6.85 1.99 20.64
N GLN A 271 -7.86 1.17 20.97
CA GLN A 271 -8.75 0.59 19.97
C GLN A 271 -9.68 1.66 19.41
N MET A 272 -9.72 1.75 18.09
CA MET A 272 -10.70 2.54 17.35
C MET A 272 -12.09 1.97 17.62
N THR A 273 -13.00 2.78 18.18
CA THR A 273 -14.39 2.36 18.41
C THR A 273 -15.31 3.00 17.37
N TRP A 274 -16.23 2.18 16.85
CA TRP A 274 -17.19 2.59 15.83
C TRP A 274 -18.53 2.93 16.48
N GLY A 275 -18.99 4.18 16.29
CA GLY A 275 -20.34 4.62 16.64
C GLY A 275 -21.18 4.96 15.40
N LYS A 276 -22.49 5.15 15.59
CA LYS A 276 -23.47 5.48 14.53
C LYS A 276 -23.13 6.71 13.65
N TYR A 277 -22.14 7.53 14.05
CA TYR A 277 -21.77 8.78 13.38
C TYR A 277 -20.29 8.85 12.96
N GLY A 278 -19.64 7.69 12.79
CA GLY A 278 -18.23 7.61 12.40
C GLY A 278 -17.30 7.20 13.53
N ALA A 279 -16.00 7.09 13.20
CA ALA A 279 -14.97 6.63 14.11
C ALA A 279 -14.52 7.73 15.08
N ARG A 280 -14.32 7.37 16.34
CA ARG A 280 -13.70 8.23 17.37
C ARG A 280 -12.45 7.57 17.94
N TRP A 281 -11.44 8.40 18.19
CA TRP A 281 -10.14 8.06 18.78
C TRP A 281 -10.14 8.12 20.31
#